data_AF-A0A926KGH9-F1
#
_entry.id   AF-A0A926KGH9-F1
#
_cell.length_a   1.000
_cell.length_b   1.000
_cell.length_c   1.000
_cell.angle_alpha   90.00
_cell.angle_beta   90.00
_cell.angle_gamma   90.00
#
_symmetry.space_group_name_H-M   'P 1'
#
loop_
_entity.id
_entity.type
_entity.pdbx_description
1 polymer ?
#
loop_
_entity_poly.entity_id
_entity_poly.type
_entity_poly.pdbx_seq_one_letter_code
_entity_poly.pdbx_strand_id
1 'polypeptide(L)'
;MRSCGRINGYDQHHIADLDAGRYRVDFLVDERTVVEFDGAVKYGGANGRQALVSEKEREDALRRAGYAVIRIVWADLHSLPRLRAKLAPLLRKIA
;
A
#
# COMPACT_ATOMS: atom_id res chain seq x y z
N MET A 1 -0.94 24.37 2.16
CA MET A 1 0.46 23.91 1.98
C MET A 1 0.69 22.79 2.99
N ARG A 2 0.37 21.55 2.64
CA ARG A 2 0.50 20.40 3.56
C ARG A 2 1.89 19.82 3.38
N SER A 3 2.76 19.98 4.38
CA SER A 3 4.05 19.32 4.40
C SER A 3 3.81 17.82 4.60
N CYS A 4 3.82 17.06 3.50
CA CYS A 4 4.09 15.63 3.58
C CYS A 4 5.50 15.50 4.16
N GLY A 5 5.60 15.10 5.43
CA GLY A 5 6.86 15.00 6.14
C GLY A 5 7.82 14.14 5.35
N ARG A 6 9.02 14.67 5.09
CA ARG A 6 10.10 14.02 4.36
C ARG A 6 10.38 12.63 5.01
N ILE A 7 10.04 11.55 4.30
CA ILE A 7 10.13 10.17 4.82
C ILE A 7 11.58 9.68 4.63
N ASN A 8 12.42 9.91 5.62
CA ASN A 8 13.69 9.20 5.78
C ASN A 8 13.47 8.07 6.81
N GLY A 9 12.99 6.92 6.38
CA GLY A 9 12.87 5.75 7.27
C GLY A 9 12.06 4.63 6.64
N TYR A 10 12.63 3.42 6.61
CA TYR A 10 11.97 2.18 6.20
C TYR A 10 11.10 1.62 7.34
N ASP A 11 10.32 2.46 8.02
CA ASP A 11 9.45 2.03 9.10
C ASP A 11 8.17 1.41 8.53
N GLN A 12 7.89 0.17 8.96
CA GLN A 12 6.62 -0.48 8.70
C GLN A 12 5.54 0.31 9.47
N HIS A 13 4.49 0.76 8.76
CA HIS A 13 3.35 1.56 9.25
C HIS A 13 3.46 3.08 9.07
N HIS A 14 3.25 3.53 7.83
CA HIS A 14 2.97 4.93 7.55
C HIS A 14 1.48 5.25 7.70
N ILE A 15 1.14 6.49 8.04
CA ILE A 15 -0.23 7.01 8.02
C ILE A 15 -0.40 7.85 6.76
N ALA A 16 -1.25 7.40 5.83
CA ALA A 16 -1.74 8.24 4.75
C ALA A 16 -2.87 9.11 5.29
N ASP A 17 -2.63 10.42 5.39
CA ASP A 17 -3.64 11.40 5.80
C ASP A 17 -4.44 11.83 4.58
N LEU A 18 -5.68 11.33 4.47
CA LEU A 18 -6.62 11.67 3.41
C LEU A 18 -7.68 12.62 3.98
N ASP A 19 -8.30 13.45 3.15
CA ASP A 19 -9.48 14.23 3.55
C ASP A 19 -10.64 13.31 4.04
N ALA A 20 -10.63 12.04 3.63
CA ALA A 20 -11.58 11.01 4.06
C ALA A 20 -11.19 10.26 5.36
N GLY A 21 -10.00 10.52 5.93
CA GLY A 21 -9.51 9.87 7.15
C GLY A 21 -8.05 9.45 7.08
N ARG A 22 -7.50 9.00 8.23
CA ARG A 22 -6.14 8.48 8.35
C ARG A 22 -6.12 6.96 8.17
N TYR A 23 -5.40 6.49 7.17
CA TYR A 23 -5.24 5.05 6.90
C TYR A 23 -3.81 4.60 7.22
N ARG A 24 -3.69 3.51 7.97
CA ARG A 24 -2.39 2.84 8.14
C ARG A 24 -2.07 2.07 6.87
N VAL A 25 -0.85 2.23 6.38
CA VAL A 25 -0.31 1.53 5.21
C VAL A 25 1.01 0.87 5.57
N ASP A 26 1.37 -0.22 4.90
CA ASP A 26 2.64 -0.91 5.21
C ASP A 26 3.84 -0.02 4.91
N PHE A 27 3.87 0.57 3.69
CA PHE A 27 4.91 1.51 3.28
C PHE A 27 4.34 2.67 2.46
N LEU A 28 4.77 3.89 2.77
CA LEU A 28 4.59 5.07 1.94
C LEU A 28 5.96 5.45 1.36
N VAL A 29 6.17 5.14 0.09
CA VAL A 29 7.51 5.17 -0.54
C VAL A 29 7.82 6.49 -1.24
N ASP A 30 6.80 7.27 -1.57
CA ASP A 30 6.89 8.68 -1.98
C ASP A 30 5.64 9.43 -1.49
N GLU A 31 5.43 10.68 -1.89
CA GLU A 31 4.27 11.48 -1.45
C GLU A 31 2.89 10.89 -1.80
N ARG A 32 2.78 10.04 -2.83
CA ARG A 32 1.51 9.47 -3.32
C ARG A 32 1.58 7.98 -3.68
N THR A 33 2.65 7.27 -3.37
CA THR A 33 2.78 5.84 -3.70
C THR A 33 2.84 5.02 -2.42
N VAL A 34 1.86 4.15 -2.27
CA VAL A 34 1.75 3.18 -1.18
C VAL A 34 2.13 1.81 -1.71
N VAL A 35 2.92 1.07 -0.93
CA VAL A 35 3.20 -0.34 -1.16
C VAL A 35 2.64 -1.13 0.01
N GLU A 36 1.72 -2.06 -0.29
CA GLU A 36 1.10 -2.97 0.68
C GLU A 36 1.65 -4.38 0.47
N PHE A 37 2.04 -5.04 1.55
CA PHE A 37 2.42 -6.44 1.52
C PHE A 37 1.23 -7.29 1.95
N ASP A 38 0.65 -7.98 0.98
CA ASP A 38 -0.39 -8.96 1.22
C ASP A 38 0.24 -10.24 1.79
N GLY A 39 0.31 -10.27 3.11
CA GLY A 39 0.64 -11.44 3.89
C GLY A 39 -0.49 -12.46 3.86
N ALA A 40 -0.86 -12.96 2.68
CA ALA A 40 -1.77 -14.09 2.43
C ALA A 40 -2.70 -14.37 3.61
N VAL A 41 -3.65 -13.48 3.88
CA VAL A 41 -4.41 -13.62 5.12
C VAL A 41 -5.35 -14.81 5.01
N LYS A 42 -5.02 -15.83 5.79
CA LYS A 42 -5.85 -17.00 6.09
C LYS A 42 -7.15 -16.53 6.74
N TYR A 43 -8.24 -16.48 5.98
CA TYR A 43 -9.57 -16.29 6.56
C TYR A 43 -10.50 -17.44 6.20
N GLY A 44 -10.32 -18.57 6.90
CA GLY A 44 -11.37 -19.55 7.11
C GLY A 44 -12.11 -19.22 8.40
N GLY A 45 -13.02 -18.23 8.39
CA GLY A 45 -13.78 -17.83 9.58
C GLY A 45 -14.77 -16.69 9.34
N ALA A 46 -15.75 -16.52 10.25
CA ALA A 46 -16.90 -15.62 10.11
C ALA A 46 -16.55 -14.14 9.83
N ASN A 47 -15.37 -13.68 10.27
CA ASN A 47 -14.94 -12.28 10.11
C ASN A 47 -14.15 -12.00 8.82
N GLY A 48 -13.85 -13.03 8.01
CA GLY A 48 -13.06 -12.89 6.79
C GLY A 48 -13.70 -11.97 5.76
N ARG A 49 -15.03 -12.03 5.62
CA ARG A 49 -15.75 -11.18 4.67
C ARG A 49 -15.71 -9.71 5.06
N GLN A 50 -15.85 -9.38 6.35
CA GLN A 50 -15.77 -8.00 6.81
C GLN A 50 -14.36 -7.44 6.63
N ALA A 51 -13.32 -8.23 6.95
CA ALA A 51 -11.93 -7.82 6.71
C ALA A 51 -11.66 -7.52 5.23
N LEU A 52 -12.17 -8.34 4.30
CA LEU A 52 -12.05 -8.09 2.86
C LEU A 52 -12.77 -6.82 2.41
N VAL A 53 -13.94 -6.53 2.98
CA VAL A 53 -14.69 -5.30 2.66
C VAL A 53 -13.94 -4.08 3.17
N SER A 54 -13.48 -4.07 4.42
CA SER A 54 -12.71 -2.96 4.98
C SER A 54 -11.39 -2.74 4.25
N GLU A 55 -10.73 -3.82 3.82
CA GLU A 55 -9.51 -3.75 3.02
C GLU A 55 -9.77 -3.10 1.65
N LYS A 56 -10.86 -3.49 0.99
CA LYS A 56 -11.28 -2.89 -0.28
C LYS A 56 -11.65 -1.41 -0.11
N GLU A 57 -12.40 -1.07 0.93
CA GLU A 57 -12.79 0.32 1.22
C GLU A 57 -11.58 1.22 1.46
N ARG A 58 -10.58 0.71 2.20
CA ARG A 58 -9.28 1.38 2.42
C ARG A 58 -8.56 1.62 1.10
N GLU A 59 -8.42 0.60 0.27
CA GLU A 59 -7.75 0.72 -1.03
C GLU A 59 -8.48 1.70 -1.96
N ASP A 60 -9.81 1.64 -2.01
CA ASP A 60 -10.63 2.54 -2.81
C ASP A 60 -10.52 3.99 -2.32
N ALA A 61 -10.45 4.22 -1.00
CA ALA A 61 -10.23 5.55 -0.43
C ALA A 61 -8.86 6.13 -0.81
N LEU A 62 -7.79 5.33 -0.69
CA LEU A 62 -6.45 5.72 -1.11
C LEU A 62 -6.40 6.07 -2.61
N ARG A 63 -6.98 5.22 -3.46
CA ARG A 63 -7.06 5.46 -4.91
C ARG A 63 -7.84 6.73 -5.24
N ARG A 64 -8.98 6.98 -4.59
CA ARG A 64 -9.78 8.21 -4.79
C ARG A 64 -9.02 9.46 -4.37
N ALA A 65 -8.18 9.37 -3.34
CA ALA A 65 -7.32 10.47 -2.92
C ALA A 65 -6.06 10.65 -3.80
N GLY A 66 -5.95 9.88 -4.90
CA GLY A 66 -4.86 10.02 -5.87
C GLY A 66 -3.60 9.21 -5.53
N TYR A 67 -3.66 8.30 -4.55
CA TYR A 67 -2.54 7.42 -4.26
C TYR A 67 -2.45 6.28 -5.28
N ALA A 68 -1.24 6.00 -5.74
CA ALA A 68 -0.92 4.75 -6.40
C ALA A 68 -0.71 3.67 -5.34
N VAL A 69 -1.50 2.60 -5.37
CA VAL A 69 -1.38 1.47 -4.45
C VAL A 69 -0.79 0.27 -5.18
N ILE A 70 0.37 -0.21 -4.73
CA ILE A 70 1.06 -1.39 -5.27
C ILE A 70 0.97 -2.52 -4.26
N ARG A 71 0.26 -3.60 -4.58
CA ARG A 71 0.20 -4.81 -3.74
C ARG A 71 1.29 -5.81 -4.13
N ILE A 72 2.08 -6.22 -3.15
CA ILE A 72 3.06 -7.31 -3.26
C ILE A 72 2.52 -8.50 -2.48
N VAL A 73 2.41 -9.66 -3.11
CA VAL A 73 2.06 -10.93 -2.46
C VAL A 73 3.30 -11.81 -2.30
N TRP A 74 3.22 -12.85 -1.48
CA TRP A 74 4.27 -13.88 -1.37
C TRP A 74 4.77 -14.41 -2.73
N ALA A 75 3.86 -14.66 -3.68
CA ALA A 75 4.22 -15.14 -5.00
C ALA A 75 5.12 -14.17 -5.81
N ASP A 76 5.04 -12.87 -5.54
CA ASP A 76 5.91 -11.88 -6.16
C ASP A 76 7.34 -11.96 -5.59
N LEU A 77 7.47 -12.20 -4.28
CA LEU A 77 8.79 -12.35 -3.63
C LEU A 77 9.53 -13.61 -4.09
N HIS A 78 8.79 -14.66 -4.46
CA HIS A 78 9.39 -15.86 -5.05
C HIS A 78 9.84 -15.67 -6.51
N SER A 79 9.59 -14.51 -7.12
CA SER A 79 9.96 -14.23 -8.51
C SER A 79 10.41 -12.78 -8.69
N LEU A 80 11.72 -12.56 -8.67
CA LEU A 80 12.33 -11.25 -8.90
C LEU A 80 11.80 -10.53 -10.16
N PRO A 81 11.58 -11.19 -11.31
CA PRO A 81 10.96 -10.54 -12.47
C PRO A 81 9.55 -10.02 -12.21
N ARG A 82 8.69 -10.77 -11.49
CA ARG A 82 7.33 -10.33 -11.16
C ARG A 82 7.34 -9.15 -10.19
N LEU A 83 8.19 -9.23 -9.16
CA LEU A 83 8.37 -8.13 -8.22
C LEU A 83 8.86 -6.85 -8.93
N ARG A 84 9.86 -6.97 -9.80
CA ARG A 84 10.36 -5.84 -10.60
C ARG A 84 9.29 -5.25 -11.51
N ALA A 85 8.50 -6.08 -12.18
CA ALA A 85 7.42 -5.60 -13.03
C ALA A 85 6.38 -4.78 -12.24
N LYS A 86 6.03 -5.22 -11.03
CA LYS A 86 5.11 -4.48 -10.14
C LYS A 86 5.70 -3.18 -9.61
N LEU A 87 6.99 -3.16 -9.28
CA LEU A 87 7.69 -1.98 -8.77
C LEU A 87 8.17 -1.02 -9.86
N ALA A 88 8.15 -1.41 -11.13
CA ALA A 88 8.62 -0.58 -12.25
C ALA A 88 8.02 0.85 -12.27
N PRO A 89 6.73 1.09 -11.95
CA PRO A 89 6.19 2.44 -11.88
C PRO A 89 6.83 3.30 -10.80
N LEU A 90 7.21 2.69 -9.67
CA LEU A 90 7.92 3.38 -8.58
C LEU A 90 9.37 3.67 -8.96
N LEU A 91 10.08 2.68 -9.53
CA LEU A 91 11.49 2.81 -9.89
C LEU A 91 11.74 3.95 -10.89
N ARG A 92 10.78 4.21 -11.79
CA ARG A 92 10.85 5.34 -12.75
C ARG A 92 10.72 6.72 -12.11
N LYS A 93 10.15 6.82 -10.89
CA LYS A 93 9.97 8.10 -10.19
C LYS A 93 11.18 8.48 -9.34
N ILE A 94 12.01 7.50 -8.98
CA ILE A 94 13.17 7.66 -8.09
C ILE A 94 14.46 7.90 -8.90
N ALA A 95 14.52 7.43 -10.15
CA ALA A 95 15.61 7.67 -11.08
C ALA A 95 15.51 9.05 -11.72
#